data_AF-A0A8S9MGT0-F1
#
_entry.id   AF-A0A8S9MGT0-F1
#
_cell.length_a   1.000
_cell.length_b   1.000
_cell.length_c   1.000
_cell.angle_alpha   90.00
_cell.angle_beta   90.00
_cell.angle_gamma   90.00
#
_symmetry.space_group_name_H-M   'P 1'
#
loop_
_entity.id
_entity.type
_entity.pdbx_description
1 polymer ?
#
loop_
_entity_poly.entity_id
_entity_poly.type
_entity_poly.pdbx_seq_one_letter_code
_entity_poly.pdbx_strand_id
1 'polypeptide(L)'
;MVLAPLVIDSIYSYASMRDGEKLLIVALTVWRIVHGQIWISVSRYLTAKGAKRIVNKSIEFDQVDRERTWDDQVIFNSLVIYLLKLYVLGTNTLPFWRLDGMALVVLLHVGPVEFIYYWCGNFERTRYWEVGTEQNDMECVIRMKRKGQWIVLRRKFHIT
;
A
#
# COMPACT_ATOMS: atom_id res chain seq x y z
N MET A 1 -11.57 3.56 -19.49
CA MET A 1 -11.33 4.15 -20.83
C MET A 1 -9.92 4.72 -21.02
N VAL A 2 -9.19 5.09 -19.95
CA VAL A 2 -7.83 5.66 -20.04
C VAL A 2 -6.77 4.69 -20.60
N LEU A 3 -6.90 3.38 -20.35
CA LEU A 3 -5.95 2.38 -20.86
C LEU A 3 -6.15 2.01 -22.34
N ALA A 4 -7.32 2.30 -22.91
CA ALA A 4 -7.63 1.93 -24.31
C ALA A 4 -6.61 2.48 -25.33
N PRO A 5 -6.24 3.78 -25.32
CA PRO A 5 -5.21 4.28 -26.23
C PRO A 5 -3.83 3.66 -26.01
N LEU A 6 -3.44 3.32 -24.76
CA LEU A 6 -2.18 2.62 -24.48
C LEU A 6 -2.16 1.23 -25.12
N VAL A 7 -3.27 0.49 -25.01
CA VAL A 7 -3.39 -0.85 -25.61
C VAL A 7 -3.29 -0.75 -27.14
N ILE A 8 -4.01 0.19 -27.75
CA ILE A 8 -3.98 0.40 -29.20
C ILE A 8 -2.58 0.78 -29.69
N ASP A 9 -1.92 1.75 -29.02
CA ASP A 9 -0.55 2.15 -29.36
C ASP A 9 0.45 1.00 -29.18
N SER A 10 0.28 0.17 -28.14
CA SER A 10 1.14 -0.99 -27.92
C SER A 10 1.01 -2.04 -29.04
N ILE A 11 -0.21 -2.32 -29.50
CA ILE A 11 -0.48 -3.27 -30.60
C ILE A 11 0.04 -2.70 -31.92
N TYR A 12 -0.20 -1.41 -32.19
CA TYR A 12 0.30 -0.74 -33.38
C TYR A 12 1.83 -0.74 -33.43
N SER A 13 2.49 -0.42 -32.32
CA SER A 13 3.94 -0.45 -32.18
C SER A 13 4.54 -1.84 -32.42
N TYR A 14 3.87 -2.89 -31.94
CA TYR A 14 4.28 -4.27 -32.20
C TYR A 14 4.06 -4.69 -33.66
N ALA A 15 2.95 -4.27 -34.26
CA ALA A 15 2.63 -4.59 -35.65
C ALA A 15 3.59 -3.90 -36.64
N SER A 16 3.91 -2.62 -36.39
CA SER A 16 4.72 -1.77 -37.28
C SER A 16 6.22 -1.93 -37.04
N MET A 17 6.65 -1.83 -35.77
CA MET A 17 8.07 -1.77 -35.42
C MET A 17 8.61 -3.05 -34.76
N ARG A 18 7.74 -4.05 -34.53
CA ARG A 18 8.07 -5.29 -33.79
C ARG A 18 8.63 -5.02 -32.37
N ASP A 19 8.37 -3.85 -31.79
CA ASP A 19 8.71 -3.54 -30.40
C ASP A 19 7.72 -4.22 -29.46
N GLY A 20 8.17 -5.26 -28.77
CA GLY A 20 7.37 -6.05 -27.84
C GLY A 20 7.29 -5.47 -26.42
N GLU A 21 8.07 -4.44 -26.08
CA GLU A 21 8.17 -3.97 -24.69
C GLU A 21 6.90 -3.23 -24.24
N LYS A 22 6.30 -2.40 -25.12
CA LYS A 22 5.01 -1.76 -24.83
C LYS A 22 3.91 -2.79 -24.61
N LEU A 23 3.92 -3.87 -25.41
CA LEU A 23 2.97 -4.97 -25.30
C LEU A 23 3.20 -5.74 -23.99
N LEU A 24 4.45 -5.93 -23.58
CA LEU A 24 4.81 -6.55 -22.31
C LEU A 24 4.34 -5.72 -21.11
N ILE A 25 4.47 -4.39 -21.15
CA ILE A 25 3.91 -3.50 -20.11
C ILE A 25 2.40 -3.72 -19.98
N VAL A 26 1.67 -3.73 -21.09
CA VAL A 26 0.22 -3.98 -21.11
C VAL A 26 -0.11 -5.38 -20.57
N ALA A 27 0.64 -6.41 -20.98
CA ALA A 27 0.45 -7.78 -20.52
C ALA A 27 0.67 -7.90 -18.99
N LEU A 28 1.68 -7.23 -18.45
CA LEU A 28 1.92 -7.17 -17.00
C LEU A 28 0.80 -6.45 -16.26
N THR A 29 0.26 -5.36 -16.81
CA THR A 29 -0.90 -4.67 -16.23
C THR A 29 -2.12 -5.59 -16.17
N VAL A 30 -2.42 -6.31 -17.25
CA VAL A 30 -3.52 -7.30 -17.28
C VAL A 30 -3.28 -8.42 -16.26
N TRP A 31 -2.06 -8.93 -16.16
CA TRP A 31 -1.69 -9.93 -15.17
C TRP A 31 -1.96 -9.45 -13.74
N ARG A 32 -1.64 -8.20 -13.42
CA ARG A 32 -1.90 -7.62 -12.10
C ARG A 32 -3.39 -7.51 -11.79
N ILE A 33 -4.21 -7.17 -12.78
CA ILE A 33 -5.68 -7.15 -12.65
C ILE A 33 -6.19 -8.57 -12.36
N VAL A 34 -5.80 -9.55 -13.17
CA VAL A 34 -6.21 -10.95 -13.01
C VAL A 34 -5.80 -11.51 -11.65
N HIS A 35 -4.54 -11.29 -11.25
CA HIS A 35 -4.03 -11.72 -9.95
C HIS A 35 -4.82 -11.09 -8.79
N GLY A 36 -5.11 -9.79 -8.86
CA GLY A 36 -5.92 -9.10 -7.86
C GLY A 36 -7.32 -9.68 -7.75
N GLN A 37 -7.99 -9.93 -8.89
CA GLN A 37 -9.31 -10.55 -8.90
C GLN A 37 -9.29 -11.97 -8.32
N ILE A 38 -8.29 -12.79 -8.68
CA ILE A 38 -8.12 -14.14 -8.12
C ILE A 38 -7.99 -14.07 -6.59
N TRP A 39 -7.15 -13.15 -6.08
CA TRP A 39 -6.95 -13.02 -4.64
C TRP A 39 -8.24 -12.62 -3.90
N ILE A 40 -9.02 -11.70 -4.48
CA ILE A 40 -10.32 -11.29 -3.92
C ILE A 40 -11.30 -12.47 -3.93
N SER A 41 -11.38 -13.22 -5.04
CA SER A 41 -12.25 -14.39 -5.16
C SER A 41 -11.88 -15.47 -4.14
N VAL A 42 -10.59 -15.79 -4.00
CA VAL A 42 -10.10 -16.79 -3.04
C VAL A 42 -10.37 -16.35 -1.61
N SER A 43 -10.08 -15.09 -1.27
CA SER A 43 -10.33 -14.55 0.07
C SER A 43 -11.81 -14.58 0.44
N ARG A 44 -12.70 -14.24 -0.50
CA ARG A 44 -14.16 -14.33 -0.29
C ARG A 44 -14.63 -15.77 -0.15
N TYR A 45 -14.12 -16.67 -0.97
CA TYR A 45 -14.44 -18.10 -0.90
C TYR A 45 -14.05 -18.68 0.47
N LEU A 46 -12.84 -18.38 0.95
CA LEU A 46 -12.36 -18.83 2.25
C LEU A 46 -13.14 -18.20 3.41
N THR A 47 -13.49 -16.91 3.33
CA THR A 47 -14.32 -16.24 4.34
C THR A 47 -15.75 -16.80 4.39
N ALA A 48 -16.32 -17.16 3.25
CA ALA A 48 -17.67 -17.74 3.17
C ALA A 48 -17.73 -19.18 3.72
N LYS A 49 -16.66 -19.97 3.54
CA LYS A 49 -16.57 -21.38 3.98
C LYS A 49 -15.93 -21.55 5.37
N GLY A 50 -15.28 -20.51 5.89
CA GLY A 50 -14.48 -20.57 7.11
C GLY A 50 -15.32 -20.66 8.39
N ALA A 51 -14.98 -21.61 9.27
CA ALA A 51 -15.64 -21.82 10.57
C ALA A 51 -15.38 -20.69 11.61
N LYS A 52 -14.45 -19.76 11.33
CA LYS A 52 -14.03 -18.66 12.24
C LYS A 52 -14.74 -17.34 11.91
N ARG A 53 -16.06 -17.37 11.75
CA ARG A 53 -16.81 -16.15 11.45
C ARG A 53 -17.00 -15.33 12.73
N ILE A 54 -16.31 -14.19 12.81
CA ILE A 54 -16.28 -13.30 13.99
C ILE A 54 -17.65 -12.62 14.23
N VAL A 55 -18.39 -12.32 13.16
CA VAL A 55 -19.74 -11.74 13.22
C VAL A 55 -20.64 -12.41 12.19
N ASN A 56 -21.87 -12.78 12.59
CA ASN A 56 -22.87 -13.42 11.73
C ASN A 56 -23.55 -12.42 10.78
N LYS A 57 -22.77 -11.63 10.04
CA LYS A 57 -23.27 -10.64 9.08
C LYS A 57 -22.70 -10.94 7.69
N SER A 58 -23.53 -10.85 6.65
CA SER A 58 -23.05 -10.85 5.27
C SER A 58 -22.14 -9.65 5.05
N ILE A 59 -21.08 -9.82 4.26
CA ILE A 59 -20.25 -8.70 3.80
C ILE A 59 -21.17 -7.65 3.15
N GLU A 60 -21.18 -6.43 3.68
CA GLU A 60 -21.95 -5.33 3.13
C GLU A 60 -21.28 -4.82 1.86
N PHE A 61 -22.07 -4.54 0.82
CA PHE A 61 -21.57 -4.03 -0.46
C PHE A 61 -20.80 -2.70 -0.29
N ASP A 62 -21.17 -1.87 0.68
CA ASP A 62 -20.51 -0.59 0.98
C ASP A 62 -19.06 -0.77 1.49
N GLN A 63 -18.80 -1.83 2.28
CA GLN A 63 -17.43 -2.16 2.71
C GLN A 63 -16.57 -2.63 1.55
N VAL A 64 -17.13 -3.43 0.65
CA VAL A 64 -16.44 -3.91 -0.55
C VAL A 64 -16.02 -2.76 -1.45
N ASP A 65 -16.89 -1.76 -1.61
CA ASP A 65 -16.61 -0.60 -2.45
C ASP A 65 -15.54 0.31 -1.81
N ARG A 66 -15.58 0.46 -0.48
CA ARG A 66 -14.62 1.27 0.28
C ARG A 66 -13.19 0.70 0.31
N GLU A 67 -13.04 -0.60 0.22
CA GLU A 67 -11.74 -1.28 0.24
C GLU A 67 -11.15 -1.51 -1.16
N ARG A 68 -11.81 -1.02 -2.23
CA ARG A 68 -11.43 -1.30 -3.62
C ARG A 68 -10.59 -0.21 -4.28
N THR A 69 -9.53 0.28 -3.64
CA THR A 69 -8.62 1.29 -4.22
C THR A 69 -7.49 0.71 -5.09
N TRP A 70 -7.40 -0.62 -5.16
CA TRP A 70 -6.31 -1.31 -5.84
C TRP A 70 -6.30 -1.13 -7.36
N ASP A 71 -7.46 -0.86 -7.97
CA ASP A 71 -7.58 -0.62 -9.43
C ASP A 71 -6.90 0.69 -9.83
N ASP A 72 -7.12 1.76 -9.06
CA ASP A 72 -6.50 3.07 -9.27
C ASP A 72 -4.97 2.98 -9.21
N GLN A 73 -4.44 2.18 -8.27
CA GLN A 73 -3.01 1.94 -8.15
C GLN A 73 -2.44 1.20 -9.36
N VAL A 74 -3.15 0.20 -9.89
CA VAL A 74 -2.71 -0.56 -11.08
C VAL A 74 -2.73 0.33 -12.32
N ILE A 75 -3.78 1.13 -12.50
CA ILE A 75 -3.89 2.08 -13.61
C ILE A 75 -2.79 3.14 -13.53
N PHE A 76 -2.57 3.74 -12.36
CA PHE A 76 -1.54 4.76 -12.17
C PHE A 76 -0.13 4.22 -12.46
N ASN A 77 0.22 3.05 -11.90
CA ASN A 77 1.53 2.44 -12.16
C ASN A 77 1.72 2.09 -13.63
N SER A 78 0.69 1.53 -14.29
CA SER A 78 0.75 1.22 -15.71
C SER A 78 1.00 2.47 -16.54
N LEU A 79 0.35 3.58 -16.21
CA LEU A 79 0.52 4.85 -16.91
C LEU A 79 1.94 5.40 -16.71
N VAL A 80 2.44 5.43 -15.47
CA VAL A 80 3.79 5.93 -15.16
C VAL A 80 4.86 5.12 -15.89
N ILE A 81 4.77 3.79 -15.88
CA ILE A 81 5.73 2.91 -16.57
C ILE A 81 5.68 3.13 -18.09
N TYR A 82 4.47 3.32 -18.65
CA TYR A 82 4.30 3.59 -20.06
C TYR A 82 4.92 4.92 -20.49
N LEU A 83 4.67 5.99 -19.72
CA LEU A 83 5.24 7.31 -19.97
C LEU A 83 6.76 7.29 -19.79
N LEU A 84 7.27 6.56 -18.79
CA LEU A 84 8.70 6.37 -18.59
C LEU A 84 9.36 5.74 -19.83
N LYS A 85 8.73 4.72 -20.43
CA LYS A 85 9.21 4.13 -21.69
C LYS A 85 9.26 5.16 -22.81
N LEU A 86 8.21 5.97 -22.97
CA LEU A 86 8.13 6.97 -24.03
C LEU A 86 9.17 8.10 -23.88
N TYR A 87 9.32 8.66 -22.67
CA TYR A 87 10.11 9.87 -22.47
C TYR A 87 11.56 9.62 -22.06
N VAL A 88 11.84 8.56 -21.30
CA VAL A 88 13.17 8.32 -20.71
C VAL A 88 13.96 7.29 -21.51
N LEU A 89 13.31 6.23 -21.97
CA LEU A 89 13.98 5.11 -22.64
C LEU A 89 13.99 5.24 -24.17
N GLY A 90 13.03 5.97 -24.75
CA GLY A 90 12.98 6.24 -26.18
C GLY A 90 12.86 4.96 -27.02
N THR A 91 13.56 4.91 -28.17
CA THR A 91 13.59 3.77 -29.09
C THR A 91 14.59 2.68 -28.71
N ASN A 92 15.36 2.87 -27.64
CA ASN A 92 16.30 1.85 -27.20
C ASN A 92 15.52 0.69 -26.59
N THR A 93 15.57 -0.46 -27.26
CA THR A 93 15.02 -1.69 -26.73
C THR A 93 15.82 -2.10 -25.50
N LEU A 94 15.21 -2.06 -24.32
CA LEU A 94 15.78 -2.65 -23.13
C LEU A 94 15.56 -4.16 -23.21
N PRO A 95 16.63 -4.97 -23.34
CA PRO A 95 16.48 -6.41 -23.28
C PRO A 95 15.87 -6.81 -21.94
N PHE A 96 14.67 -7.41 -21.98
CA PHE A 96 13.90 -7.78 -20.78
C PHE A 96 14.63 -8.80 -19.87
N TRP A 97 15.72 -9.40 -20.37
CA TRP A 97 16.56 -10.37 -19.65
C TRP A 97 17.80 -9.75 -18.97
N ARG A 98 18.10 -8.45 -19.14
CA ARG A 98 19.24 -7.83 -18.45
C ARG A 98 18.91 -7.57 -16.99
N LEU A 99 19.44 -8.44 -16.12
CA LEU A 99 19.27 -8.39 -14.68
C LEU A 99 19.88 -7.15 -14.01
N ASP A 100 20.83 -6.46 -14.64
CA ASP A 100 21.50 -5.27 -14.09
C ASP A 100 20.49 -4.19 -13.66
N GLY A 101 19.47 -3.94 -14.50
CA GLY A 101 18.43 -2.96 -14.22
C GLY A 101 17.47 -3.43 -13.13
N MET A 102 17.13 -4.73 -13.11
CA MET A 102 16.28 -5.31 -12.06
C MET A 102 16.96 -5.25 -10.69
N ALA A 103 18.26 -5.53 -10.63
CA ALA A 103 19.03 -5.44 -9.39
C ALA A 103 19.05 -4.01 -8.84
N LEU A 104 19.24 -3.01 -9.72
CA LEU A 104 19.18 -1.60 -9.33
C LEU A 104 17.79 -1.19 -8.83
N VAL A 105 16.72 -1.63 -9.50
CA VAL A 105 15.33 -1.35 -9.08
C VAL A 105 15.02 -2.01 -7.73
N VAL A 106 15.45 -3.26 -7.51
CA VAL A 106 15.27 -3.95 -6.22
C VAL A 106 16.06 -3.24 -5.12
N LEU A 107 17.30 -2.85 -5.36
CA LEU A 107 18.12 -2.09 -4.41
C LEU A 107 17.48 -0.74 -4.06
N LEU A 108 16.99 -0.02 -5.08
CA LEU A 108 16.29 1.25 -4.92
C LEU A 108 14.88 1.08 -4.32
N HIS A 109 14.29 -0.10 -4.38
CA HIS A 109 13.00 -0.37 -3.75
C HIS A 109 13.16 -0.75 -2.28
N VAL A 110 14.10 -1.66 -1.96
CA VAL A 110 14.34 -2.16 -0.60
C VAL A 110 15.01 -1.09 0.28
N GLY A 111 15.95 -0.30 -0.24
CA GLY A 111 16.67 0.68 0.58
C GLY A 111 15.78 1.81 1.15
N PRO A 112 15.13 2.61 0.29
CA PRO A 112 14.30 3.74 0.73
C PRO A 112 13.04 3.31 1.49
N VAL A 113 12.45 2.16 1.15
CA VAL A 113 11.19 1.74 1.78
C VAL A 113 11.40 1.41 3.26
N GLU A 114 12.50 0.74 3.61
CA GLU A 114 12.84 0.45 5.00
C GLU A 114 13.17 1.73 5.76
N PHE A 115 13.93 2.63 5.14
CA PHE A 115 14.26 3.93 5.73
C PHE A 115 13.01 4.76 6.06
N ILE A 116 12.07 4.88 5.12
CA ILE A 116 10.82 5.63 5.32
C ILE A 116 9.93 4.97 6.38
N TYR A 117 9.87 3.63 6.39
CA TYR A 117 9.07 2.89 7.38
C TYR A 117 9.54 3.19 8.81
N TYR A 118 10.84 3.08 9.07
CA TYR A 118 11.38 3.40 10.39
C TYR A 118 11.35 4.90 10.70
N TRP A 119 11.56 5.77 9.71
CA TRP A 119 11.51 7.22 9.92
C TRP A 119 10.09 7.66 10.31
N CYS A 120 9.06 7.28 9.55
CA CYS A 120 7.68 7.69 9.81
C CYS A 120 7.15 7.12 11.14
N GLY A 121 7.48 5.85 11.44
CA GLY A 121 7.12 5.24 12.72
C GLY A 121 7.78 5.91 13.93
N ASN A 122 9.04 6.32 13.81
CA ASN A 122 9.74 7.06 14.87
C ASN A 122 9.29 8.52 14.97
N PHE A 123 8.93 9.16 13.85
CA PHE A 123 8.40 10.52 13.85
C PHE A 123 7.07 10.60 14.63
N GLU A 124 6.16 9.66 14.39
CA GLU A 124 4.85 9.59 15.08
C GLU A 124 5.03 9.31 16.58
N ARG A 125 5.98 8.45 16.97
CA ARG A 125 6.29 8.13 18.39
C ARG A 125 6.75 9.33 19.22
N THR A 126 7.33 10.37 18.62
CA THR A 126 7.75 11.58 19.35
C THR A 126 6.60 12.48 19.82
N ARG A 127 5.34 12.16 19.46
CA ARG A 127 4.13 12.90 19.87
C ARG A 127 3.25 12.21 20.91
N TYR A 128 3.52 10.96 21.28
CA TYR A 128 2.68 10.23 22.25
C TYR A 128 3.24 10.30 23.66
N TRP A 129 2.36 10.67 24.58
CA TRP A 129 2.60 10.71 26.01
C TRP A 129 2.86 9.31 26.56
N GLU A 130 3.85 9.16 27.43
CA GLU A 130 3.91 8.03 28.36
C GLU A 130 2.91 8.34 29.49
N VAL A 131 1.79 7.61 29.52
CA VAL A 131 0.78 7.70 30.58
C VAL A 131 0.96 6.52 31.50
N GLY A 132 1.38 6.80 32.74
CA GLY A 132 1.39 5.83 33.84
C GLY A 132 0.31 6.20 34.84
N THR A 133 -0.58 5.26 35.15
CA THR A 133 -1.59 5.41 36.21
C THR A 133 -1.15 4.59 37.42
N GLU A 134 -0.98 5.25 38.56
CA GLU A 134 -0.73 4.60 39.84
C GLU A 134 -1.96 4.85 40.73
N GLN A 135 -2.62 3.77 41.12
CA GLN A 135 -3.86 3.80 41.90
C GLN A 135 -3.54 3.37 43.34
N ASN A 136 -3.67 4.28 44.30
CA ASN A 136 -3.61 3.97 45.73
C ASN A 136 -4.99 4.29 46.34
N ASP A 137 -5.41 3.58 47.40
CA ASP A 137 -6.79 3.48 47.92
C ASP A 137 -7.56 4.79 48.15
N MET A 138 -6.89 5.96 48.18
CA MET A 138 -7.55 7.27 48.36
C MET A 138 -7.15 8.36 47.36
N GLU A 139 -6.32 8.07 46.34
CA GLU A 139 -5.91 9.05 45.31
C GLU A 139 -5.76 8.43 43.92
N CYS A 140 -6.35 9.08 42.91
CA CYS A 140 -6.04 8.84 41.50
C CYS A 140 -4.97 9.84 41.06
N VAL A 141 -3.76 9.34 40.80
CA VAL A 141 -2.63 10.15 40.33
C VAL A 141 -2.32 9.79 38.89
N ILE A 142 -2.60 10.73 37.98
CA ILE A 142 -2.23 10.57 36.57
C ILE A 142 -0.89 11.28 36.37
N ARG A 143 0.15 10.49 36.07
CA ARG A 143 1.46 11.03 35.66
C ARG A 143 1.51 11.04 34.15
N MET A 144 1.65 12.24 33.59
CA MET A 144 1.84 12.43 32.16
C MET A 144 3.22 13.02 31.93
N LYS A 145 4.01 12.39 31.06
CA LYS A 145 5.36 12.86 30.73
C LYS A 145 5.36 13.46 29.33
N ARG A 146 5.72 14.73 29.20
CA ARG A 146 5.88 15.42 27.90
C ARG A 146 7.29 15.97 27.80
N LYS A 147 8.07 15.49 26.82
CA LYS A 147 9.44 15.98 26.53
C LYS A 147 10.34 16.10 27.78
N GLY A 148 10.28 15.12 28.68
CA GLY A 148 11.11 15.10 29.90
C GLY A 148 10.58 15.94 31.08
N GLN A 149 9.48 16.68 30.90
CA GLN A 149 8.78 17.37 31.98
C GLN A 149 7.61 16.52 32.51
N TRP A 150 7.57 16.36 33.83
CA TRP A 150 6.50 15.63 34.51
C TRP A 150 5.33 16.56 34.81
N ILE A 151 4.15 16.20 34.32
CA ILE A 151 2.89 16.84 34.68
C ILE A 151 2.13 15.84 35.54
N VAL A 152 1.94 16.19 36.81
CA VAL A 152 1.25 15.35 37.80
C VAL A 152 -0.12 15.95 38.06
N LEU A 153 -1.17 15.27 37.61
CA LEU A 153 -2.55 15.64 37.92
C LEU A 153 -3.04 14.76 39.07
N ARG A 154 -3.30 15.38 40.23
CA ARG A 154 -3.92 14.72 41.38
C ARG A 154 -5.37 15.14 41.49
N ARG A 155 -6.28 14.16 41.59
CA ARG A 155 -7.68 14.40 41.90
C ARG A 155 -8.06 13.59 43.14
N LYS A 156 -8.36 14.28 44.26
CA LYS A 156 -8.93 13.68 45.47
C LYS A 156 -10.43 13.49 45.27
N PHE A 157 -10.92 12.27 45.40
CA PHE A 157 -12.35 12.01 45.44
C PHE A 157 -12.81 12.09 46.90
N HIS A 158 -13.57 13.13 47.23
CA HIS A 158 -14.34 13.17 48.48
C HIS A 158 -15.62 12.37 48.25
N ILE A 159 -15.70 11.19 48.85
CA ILE A 159 -16.93 10.41 48.94
C ILE A 159 -17.69 10.98 50.15
N THR A 160 -18.85 11.60 49.89
CA THR A 160 -19.84 11.97 50.93
C THR A 160 -21.12 11.25 50.58
#